data_AF-A0A3C1STP6-F1
#
_entry.id   AF-A0A3C1STP6-F1
#
_cell.length_a   1.000
_cell.length_b   1.000
_cell.length_c   1.000
_cell.angle_alpha   90.00
_cell.angle_beta   90.00
_cell.angle_gamma   90.00
#
_symmetry.space_group_name_H-M   'P 1'
#
loop_
_entity.id
_entity.type
_entity.pdbx_description
1 polymer ?
#
loop_
_entity_poly.entity_id
_entity_poly.type
_entity_poly.pdbx_seq_one_letter_code
_entity_poly.pdbx_strand_id
1 'polypeptide(L)' 'TNQRETVVLWDRATGQPVANAIVWQDRRTARFCDELKEQGFEETVRRKTGLVIDPYFSGTKVKWLLDHVDGLRA' A
#
# COMPACT_ATOMS: atom_id res chain seq x y z
N THR A 1 2.11 6.84 -20.32
CA THR A 1 2.31 7.64 -19.10
C THR A 1 1.09 7.49 -18.21
N ASN A 2 1.26 7.36 -16.91
CA ASN A 2 0.17 7.17 -15.95
C ASN A 2 0.52 7.83 -14.61
N GLN A 3 -0.50 8.04 -13.78
CA GLN A 3 -0.28 8.34 -12.37
C GLN A 3 0.44 7.15 -11.72
N ARG A 4 1.58 7.43 -11.09
CA ARG A 4 2.38 6.41 -10.40
C ARG A 4 1.77 6.12 -9.02
N GLU A 5 2.25 5.06 -8.36
CA GLU A 5 1.93 4.62 -6.98
C GLU A 5 0.44 4.38 -6.60
N THR A 6 -0.49 4.58 -7.54
CA THR A 6 -1.90 4.23 -7.36
C THR A 6 -2.05 2.71 -7.40
N VAL A 7 -2.82 2.15 -6.46
CA VAL A 7 -3.01 0.70 -6.32
C VAL A 7 -4.43 0.32 -6.70
N VAL A 8 -4.54 -0.71 -7.54
CA VAL A 8 -5.79 -1.40 -7.90
C VAL A 8 -5.57 -2.89 -7.62
N LEU A 9 -6.56 -3.54 -7.02
CA LEU A 9 -6.58 -4.98 -6.77
C LEU A 9 -7.90 -5.55 -7.30
N TRP A 10 -7.85 -6.72 -7.92
CA TRP A 10 -8.99 -7.35 -8.56
C TRP A 10 -8.95 -8.87 -8.39
N ASP A 11 -10.12 -9.49 -8.47
CA ASP A 11 -10.23 -10.94 -8.55
C ASP A 11 -9.69 -11.44 -9.90
N ARG A 12 -8.77 -12.40 -9.85
CA ARG A 12 -8.04 -12.87 -11.04
C ARG A 12 -8.96 -13.56 -12.06
N ALA A 13 -10.02 -14.22 -11.63
CA ALA A 13 -10.89 -15.01 -12.51
C ALA A 13 -11.93 -14.13 -13.21
N THR A 14 -12.47 -13.14 -12.51
CA THR A 14 -13.57 -12.29 -12.98
C THR A 14 -13.09 -10.93 -13.51
N GLY A 15 -11.90 -10.49 -13.11
CA GLY A 15 -11.41 -9.13 -13.40
C GLY A 15 -12.12 -8.04 -12.59
N GLN A 16 -13.02 -8.40 -11.66
CA GLN A 16 -13.77 -7.42 -10.88
C GLN A 16 -12.86 -6.78 -9.81
N PRO A 17 -12.87 -5.44 -9.68
CA PRO A 17 -12.12 -4.77 -8.64
C PRO A 17 -12.69 -5.14 -7.26
N VAL A 18 -11.80 -5.42 -6.31
CA VAL A 18 -12.21 -5.77 -4.93
C VAL A 18 -12.63 -4.53 -4.13
N ALA A 19 -12.15 -3.36 -4.54
CA ALA A 19 -12.48 -2.04 -3.99
C ALA A 19 -12.09 -0.94 -4.99
N ASN A 20 -12.42 0.30 -4.65
CA ASN A 20 -11.91 1.47 -5.38
C ASN A 20 -10.38 1.53 -5.32
N ALA A 21 -9.78 2.12 -6.36
CA ALA A 21 -8.35 2.39 -6.40
C ALA A 21 -7.92 3.28 -5.23
N ILE A 22 -6.78 2.97 -4.61
CA ILE A 22 -6.15 3.85 -3.62
C ILE A 22 -5.09 4.68 -4.33
N VAL A 23 -5.39 5.96 -4.51
CA VAL A 23 -4.56 6.91 -5.27
C VAL A 23 -3.25 7.25 -4.56
N TRP A 24 -2.29 7.79 -5.30
CA TRP A 24 -0.97 8.15 -4.77
C TRP A 24 -0.98 9.23 -3.68
N GLN A 25 -1.97 10.12 -3.68
CA GLN A 25 -2.16 11.16 -2.66
C GLN A 25 -2.82 10.65 -1.38
N ASP A 26 -3.35 9.43 -1.38
CA ASP A 26 -4.07 8.91 -0.23
C ASP A 26 -3.13 8.75 0.98
N ARG A 27 -3.57 9.25 2.14
CA ARG A 27 -2.80 9.28 3.39
C ARG A 27 -3.30 8.28 4.44
N ARG A 28 -4.27 7.41 4.12
CA ARG A 28 -4.91 6.52 5.11
C ARG A 28 -3.92 5.57 5.80
N THR A 29 -2.79 5.28 5.15
CA THR A 29 -1.74 4.39 5.68
C THR A 29 -0.65 5.13 6.47
N ALA A 30 -0.80 6.44 6.72
CA ALA A 30 0.19 7.25 7.45
C ALA A 30 0.54 6.67 8.82
N ARG A 31 -0.47 6.27 9.61
CA ARG A 31 -0.26 5.67 10.92
C ARG A 31 0.60 4.39 10.86
N PHE A 32 0.31 3.51 9.90
CA PHE A 32 1.10 2.30 9.72
C PHE A 32 2.52 2.60 9.24
N CYS A 33 2.71 3.64 8.43
CA CYS A 33 4.04 4.14 8.08
C CYS A 33 4.81 4.59 9.33
N ASP A 34 4.16 5.32 10.24
CA ASP A 34 4.80 5.77 11.48
C ASP A 34 5.17 4.59 12.39
N GLU A 35 4.28 3.60 12.53
CA GLU A 35 4.56 2.35 13.25
C GLU A 35 5.77 1.59 12.68
N LEU A 36 5.94 1.56 11.35
CA LEU A 36 7.12 0.95 10.72
C LEU A 36 8.41 1.70 11.02
N LYS A 37 8.34 3.03 11.11
CA LYS A 37 9.49 3.86 11.48
C LYS A 37 9.89 3.64 12.93
N GLU A 38 8.91 3.59 13.83
CA GLU A 38 9.12 3.30 15.26
C GLU A 38 9.74 1.90 15.46
N GLN A 39 9.40 0.94 14.61
CA GLN A 39 10.01 -0.39 14.58
C GLN A 39 11.41 -0.42 13.95
N GLY A 40 11.95 0.71 13.49
CA GLY A 40 13.32 0.83 12.96
C GLY A 40 13.48 0.37 11.50
N PHE A 41 12.41 0.26 10.72
CA PHE A 41 12.49 -0.25 9.35
C PHE A 41 13.01 0.77 8.31
N GLU A 42 13.18 2.05 8.68
CA GLU A 42 13.55 3.10 7.71
C GLU A 42 14.81 2.78 6.90
N GLU A 43 15.90 2.38 7.57
CA GLU A 43 17.16 2.06 6.89
C GLU A 43 17.01 0.83 5.99
N THR A 44 16.31 -0.20 6.46
CA THR A 44 16.09 -1.42 5.69
C THR A 44 15.31 -1.16 4.41
N VAL A 45 14.24 -0.37 4.50
CA VAL A 45 13.43 0.01 3.33
C VAL A 45 14.27 0.85 2.38
N ARG A 46 14.93 1.90 2.87
CA ARG A 46 15.75 2.79 2.05
C ARG A 46 16.86 2.05 1.31
N ARG A 47 17.57 1.13 1.99
CA ARG A 47 18.64 0.33 1.37
C ARG A 47 18.12 -0.61 0.28
N LYS A 48 16.93 -1.20 0.47
CA LYS A 48 16.37 -2.19 -0.48
C LYS A 48 15.68 -1.55 -1.67
N THR A 49 15.04 -0.39 -1.49
CA THR A 49 14.15 0.20 -2.50
C THR A 49 14.57 1.59 -2.96
N GLY A 50 15.45 2.27 -2.21
CA GLY A 50 15.75 3.69 -2.41
C GLY A 50 14.67 4.64 -1.90
N LEU A 51 13.58 4.13 -1.32
CA LEU A 51 12.41 4.92 -0.91
C LEU A 51 12.42 5.22 0.59
N VAL A 52 11.73 6.29 0.97
CA VAL A 52 11.36 6.56 2.36
C VAL A 52 10.07 5.82 2.73
N ILE A 53 9.82 5.64 4.03
CA ILE A 53 8.54 5.14 4.51
C ILE A 53 7.53 6.29 4.51
N ASP A 54 6.66 6.33 3.50
CA ASP A 54 5.61 7.32 3.35
C ASP A 54 4.36 6.68 2.70
N PRO A 55 3.12 7.06 3.10
CA PRO A 55 1.90 6.53 2.49
C PRO A 55 1.74 6.85 0.99
N TYR A 56 2.58 7.71 0.42
CA TYR A 56 2.68 7.93 -1.03
C TYR A 56 2.87 6.63 -1.82
N PHE A 57 3.64 5.65 -1.29
CA PHE A 57 4.01 4.45 -2.04
C PHE A 57 2.99 3.31 -1.95
N SER A 58 3.03 2.41 -2.94
CA SER A 58 2.04 1.35 -3.14
C SER A 58 2.00 0.29 -2.04
N GLY A 59 3.14 -0.04 -1.42
CA GLY A 59 3.25 -1.21 -0.54
C GLY A 59 2.28 -1.19 0.65
N THR A 60 2.15 -0.04 1.32
CA THR A 60 1.24 0.08 2.47
C THR A 60 -0.23 0.08 2.06
N LYS A 61 -0.56 0.53 0.85
CA LYS A 61 -1.92 0.51 0.31
C LYS A 61 -2.38 -0.90 -0.01
N VAL A 62 -1.49 -1.74 -0.56
CA VAL A 62 -1.79 -3.17 -0.78
C VAL A 62 -2.07 -3.85 0.55
N LYS A 63 -1.21 -3.67 1.56
CA LYS A 63 -1.47 -4.19 2.91
C LYS A 63 -2.81 -3.70 3.45
N TRP A 64 -3.12 -2.40 3.31
CA TRP A 64 -4.39 -1.85 3.78
C TRP A 64 -5.59 -2.55 3.14
N LEU A 65 -5.59 -2.78 1.82
CA LEU A 65 -6.66 -3.50 1.13
C LEU A 65 -6.82 -4.92 1.67
N LEU A 66 -5.71 -5.66 1.82
CA LEU A 66 -5.74 -7.02 2.35
C LEU A 66 -6.28 -7.10 3.79
N ASP A 67 -6.07 -6.05 4.58
CA ASP A 67 -6.47 -6.01 5.99
C ASP A 67 -7.92 -5.54 6.20
N HIS A 68 -8.49 -4.76 5.26
CA HIS A 68 -9.76 -4.05 5.45
C HIS A 68 -10.85 -4.44 4.45
N VAL A 69 -10.53 -5.16 3.38
CA VAL A 69 -11.53 -5.67 2.43
C VAL A 69 -11.76 -7.15 2.75
N ASP A 70 -13.01 -7.48 3.07
CA ASP A 70 -13.41 -8.82 3.47
C ASP A 70 -13.05 -9.85 2.40
N GLY A 71 -12.57 -11.02 2.84
CA GLY A 71 -12.23 -12.14 1.96
C GLY A 71 -10.88 -12.03 1.24
N LEU A 72 -10.07 -11.00 1.52
CA LEU A 72 -8.73 -10.86 0.90
C LEU A 72 -7.58 -11.46 1.71
N ARG A 73 -7.80 -11.79 2.98
CA ARG A 73 -6.87 -12.52 3.84
C ARG A 73 -7.44 -13.89 4.21
N ALA A 74 -6.58 -14.90 4.13
CA ALA A 74 -6.84 -16.26 4.60
C ALA A 74 -6.55 -16.41 6.09
#